data_AF-A0AAJ6YFX0-F1
#
_entry.id   AF-A0AAJ6YFX0-F1
#
_cell.length_a   1.000
_cell.length_b   1.000
_cell.length_c   1.000
_cell.angle_alpha   90.00
_cell.angle_beta   90.00
_cell.angle_gamma   90.00
#
_symmetry.space_group_name_H-M   'P 1'
#
loop_
_entity.id
_entity.type
_entity.pdbx_description
1 polymer ?
#
loop_
_entity_poly.entity_id
_entity_poly.type
_entity_poly.pdbx_seq_one_letter_code
_entity_poly.pdbx_strand_id
1 'polypeptide(L)'
;MLKCKLISYSNLKCVSSSVTRHKILFGYLENNQITSPKRKHLKYSTSNNGPWKVLFFGNDAFSLENINALNIAYRERGLLQCLEVVSSNKETPVAKYAKKYNIKLHSWPSDIKEKVFDIGVVASFGYLIPSRIIKLFPLGIINVHGSILPKWRGAAPVTYALINGDTETGISILKILPKKFDVGAIIIQEKIEIHPEETRIELEKKLARIGADLLIKTITQLPDILTTAKSQTEEGVTYGKKILINLCINN
;
A
#
# COMPACT_ATOMS: atom_id res chain seq x y z
N MET A 1 -24.67 21.89 1.26
CA MET A 1 -23.57 22.88 1.28
C MET A 1 -22.81 22.75 2.60
N LEU A 2 -21.82 21.84 2.68
CA LEU A 2 -20.94 21.75 3.85
C LEU A 2 -19.80 22.76 3.69
N LYS A 3 -19.72 23.72 4.61
CA LYS A 3 -18.63 24.70 4.70
C LYS A 3 -17.40 24.03 5.32
N CYS A 4 -16.37 23.81 4.52
CA CYS A 4 -15.07 23.35 5.00
C CYS A 4 -14.35 24.54 5.69
N LYS A 5 -14.17 24.48 7.02
CA LYS A 5 -13.37 25.47 7.76
C LYS A 5 -11.88 25.14 7.63
N LEU A 6 -11.15 25.94 6.87
CA LEU A 6 -9.69 25.97 6.85
C LEU A 6 -9.18 26.69 8.10
N ILE A 7 -8.40 26.00 8.95
CA ILE A 7 -7.61 26.63 10.01
C ILE A 7 -6.20 26.86 9.48
N SER A 8 -5.82 28.14 9.42
CA SER A 8 -4.49 28.66 9.10
C SER A 8 -3.51 28.36 10.24
N TYR A 9 -2.43 27.64 9.95
CA TYR A 9 -1.28 27.50 10.87
C TYR A 9 -0.28 28.61 10.60
N SER A 10 -0.36 29.69 11.37
CA SER A 10 0.72 30.64 11.57
C SER A 10 1.04 30.71 13.07
N ASN A 11 2.34 30.67 13.39
CA ASN A 11 2.96 30.80 14.71
C ASN A 11 3.07 29.51 15.55
N LEU A 12 4.27 28.93 15.55
CA LEU A 12 4.89 28.47 16.80
C LEU A 12 6.41 28.67 16.70
N LYS A 13 6.90 29.44 17.68
CA LYS A 13 8.28 29.90 17.83
C LYS A 13 9.20 28.76 18.28
N CYS A 14 10.43 28.84 17.83
CA CYS A 14 11.58 28.11 18.31
C CYS A 14 11.87 28.46 19.78
N VAL A 15 12.00 27.46 20.66
CA VAL A 15 12.65 27.63 21.97
C VAL A 15 13.54 26.41 22.22
N SER A 16 14.83 26.67 22.41
CA SER A 16 15.87 25.73 22.80
C SER A 16 15.90 25.53 24.32
N SER A 17 16.25 24.33 24.79
CA SER A 17 17.22 24.13 25.90
C SER A 17 17.36 22.64 26.31
N SER A 18 18.64 22.24 26.35
CA SER A 18 19.33 21.25 27.20
C SER A 18 18.58 20.11 27.93
N VAL A 19 18.93 18.88 27.50
CA VAL A 19 19.39 17.70 28.28
C VAL A 19 19.11 17.67 29.79
N THR A 20 18.39 16.63 30.26
CA THR A 20 18.90 15.71 31.31
C THR A 20 18.14 14.36 31.28
N ARG A 21 18.87 13.25 31.26
CA ARG A 21 18.36 11.89 31.55
C ARG A 21 18.09 11.80 33.05
N HIS A 22 16.95 11.25 33.49
CA HIS A 22 16.84 10.45 34.71
C HIS A 22 15.62 9.52 34.63
N LYS A 23 15.84 8.23 34.97
CA LYS A 23 14.81 7.25 35.32
C LYS A 23 14.13 7.71 36.61
N ILE A 24 12.83 7.47 36.77
CA ILE A 24 12.20 6.88 37.97
C ILE A 24 10.72 6.53 37.69
N LEU A 25 10.35 5.44 38.33
CA LEU A 25 9.13 4.63 38.36
C LEU A 25 7.99 5.32 39.13
N PHE A 26 6.73 5.12 38.73
CA PHE A 26 5.46 5.02 39.53
C PHE A 26 4.35 4.80 38.47
N GLY A 27 3.39 3.88 38.55
CA GLY A 27 2.63 3.37 39.68
C GLY A 27 1.14 3.57 39.34
N TYR A 28 0.46 2.50 38.92
CA TYR A 28 -0.99 2.22 38.91
C TYR A 28 -2.02 3.37 38.79
N LEU A 29 -2.81 3.34 37.72
CA LEU A 29 -4.27 3.48 37.76
C LEU A 29 -4.89 2.45 36.81
N GLU A 30 -5.63 1.50 37.37
CA GLU A 30 -6.46 0.51 36.67
C GLU A 30 -7.79 1.10 36.21
N ASN A 31 -8.41 0.38 35.26
CA ASN A 31 -9.82 0.40 34.86
C ASN A 31 -10.25 1.48 33.86
N ASN A 32 -10.15 1.13 32.58
CA ASN A 32 -11.36 0.94 31.78
C ASN A 32 -11.10 -0.01 30.60
N GLN A 33 -11.95 -1.04 30.52
CA GLN A 33 -11.94 -2.07 29.50
C GLN A 33 -12.26 -1.46 28.13
N ILE A 34 -11.28 -1.46 27.23
CA ILE A 34 -11.54 -1.57 25.79
C ILE A 34 -10.72 -2.76 25.32
N THR A 35 -11.39 -3.90 25.17
CA THR A 35 -10.81 -5.13 24.65
C THR A 35 -10.37 -4.90 23.21
N SER A 36 -9.07 -4.73 23.00
CA SER A 36 -8.47 -4.90 21.67
C SER A 36 -8.55 -6.39 21.30
N PRO A 37 -8.96 -6.76 20.08
CA PRO A 37 -8.98 -8.16 19.70
C PRO A 37 -7.53 -8.64 19.63
N LYS A 38 -7.19 -9.61 20.50
CA LYS A 38 -5.94 -10.35 20.46
C LYS A 38 -5.71 -10.87 19.03
N ARG A 39 -4.73 -10.30 18.32
CA ARG A 39 -4.24 -10.85 17.05
C ARG A 39 -3.70 -12.25 17.34
N LYS A 40 -4.51 -13.28 17.05
CA LYS A 40 -4.08 -14.67 17.11
C LYS A 40 -2.86 -14.81 16.18
N HIS A 41 -1.75 -15.31 16.71
CA HIS A 41 -0.64 -15.78 15.90
C HIS A 41 -1.17 -16.91 15.01
N LEU A 42 -1.57 -16.61 13.77
CA LEU A 42 -1.84 -17.63 12.77
C LEU A 42 -0.52 -18.34 12.48
N LYS A 43 -0.41 -19.60 12.93
CA LYS A 43 0.59 -20.54 12.42
C LYS A 43 0.22 -20.85 10.99
N TYR A 44 0.86 -20.19 10.04
CA TYR A 44 0.73 -20.53 8.62
C TYR A 44 1.60 -21.76 8.35
N SER A 45 0.94 -22.90 8.19
CA SER A 45 1.55 -24.11 7.62
C SER A 45 1.99 -23.79 6.20
N THR A 46 3.30 -23.83 5.92
CA THR A 46 3.83 -23.65 4.57
C THR A 46 3.37 -24.82 3.70
N SER A 47 2.29 -24.63 2.95
CA SER A 47 1.91 -25.50 1.85
C SER A 47 2.92 -25.30 0.70
N ASN A 48 3.90 -26.19 0.56
CA ASN A 48 4.77 -26.49 -0.61
C ASN A 48 5.23 -25.39 -1.62
N ASN A 49 5.01 -24.10 -1.41
CA ASN A 49 5.36 -23.01 -2.33
C ASN A 49 5.76 -21.74 -1.56
N GLY A 50 7.08 -21.57 -1.39
CA GLY A 50 7.72 -20.51 -0.61
C GLY A 50 8.96 -21.08 0.11
N PRO A 51 9.88 -20.25 0.63
CA PRO A 51 9.80 -18.78 0.74
C PRO A 51 10.02 -18.03 -0.59
N TRP A 52 9.34 -16.89 -0.77
CA TRP A 52 9.36 -16.09 -2.02
C TRP A 52 10.42 -14.98 -2.04
N LYS A 53 10.97 -14.68 -3.22
CA LYS A 53 11.80 -13.49 -3.49
C LYS A 53 10.92 -12.38 -4.06
N VAL A 54 10.75 -11.30 -3.31
CA VAL A 54 9.87 -10.18 -3.66
C VAL A 54 10.67 -8.93 -3.99
N LEU A 55 10.33 -8.30 -5.11
CA LEU A 55 10.73 -6.93 -5.41
C LEU A 55 9.54 -5.99 -5.29
N PHE A 56 9.59 -5.08 -4.34
CA PHE A 56 8.52 -4.12 -4.07
C PHE A 56 8.77 -2.78 -4.76
N PHE A 57 7.75 -2.18 -5.36
CA PHE A 57 7.78 -0.88 -6.02
C PHE A 57 6.82 0.07 -5.31
N GLY A 58 7.32 1.16 -4.72
CA GLY A 58 6.49 2.12 -3.99
C GLY A 58 7.23 3.40 -3.60
N ASN A 59 6.47 4.41 -3.18
CA ASN A 59 7.00 5.73 -2.85
C ASN A 59 6.43 6.31 -1.56
N ASP A 60 5.11 6.36 -1.42
CA ASP A 60 4.39 7.19 -0.46
C ASP A 60 3.98 6.49 0.85
N ALA A 61 3.12 7.16 1.63
CA ALA A 61 2.60 6.63 2.90
C ALA A 61 1.64 5.44 2.71
N PHE A 62 0.84 5.41 1.63
CA PHE A 62 -0.02 4.27 1.33
C PHE A 62 0.81 3.01 1.09
N SER A 63 1.85 3.11 0.27
CA SER A 63 2.77 2.01 -0.02
C SER A 63 3.66 1.63 1.17
N LEU A 64 3.85 2.52 2.15
CA LEU A 64 4.61 2.25 3.37
C LEU A 64 4.01 1.13 4.23
N GLU A 65 2.69 1.08 4.40
CA GLU A 65 2.01 0.02 5.15
C GLU A 65 2.22 -1.36 4.49
N ASN A 66 2.22 -1.39 3.16
CA ASN A 66 2.41 -2.60 2.36
C ASN A 66 3.83 -3.16 2.52
N ILE A 67 4.86 -2.33 2.34
CA ILE A 67 6.25 -2.79 2.55
C ILE A 67 6.54 -3.13 4.02
N ASN A 68 5.87 -2.46 4.97
CA ASN A 68 5.98 -2.79 6.38
C ASN A 68 5.47 -4.22 6.65
N ALA A 69 4.29 -4.58 6.12
CA ALA A 69 3.76 -5.94 6.26
C ALA A 69 4.67 -6.99 5.59
N LEU A 70 5.22 -6.70 4.41
CA LEU A 70 6.19 -7.58 3.75
C LEU A 70 7.47 -7.77 4.59
N ASN A 71 8.01 -6.69 5.17
CA ASN A 71 9.21 -6.75 5.99
C ASN A 71 8.99 -7.59 7.26
N ILE A 72 7.81 -7.49 7.89
CA ILE A 72 7.41 -8.36 9.01
C ILE A 72 7.36 -9.82 8.54
N ALA A 73 6.74 -10.09 7.39
CA ALA A 73 6.65 -11.45 6.84
C ALA A 73 8.02 -12.04 6.46
N TYR A 74 8.94 -11.22 5.95
CA TYR A 74 10.33 -11.57 5.68
C TYR A 74 11.10 -11.92 6.96
N ARG A 75 10.92 -11.15 8.04
CA ARG A 75 11.67 -11.34 9.28
C ARG A 75 11.13 -12.44 10.17
N GLU A 76 9.82 -12.65 10.19
CA GLU A 76 9.17 -13.43 11.25
C GLU A 76 8.39 -14.65 10.77
N ARG A 77 8.06 -14.75 9.47
CA ARG A 77 7.03 -15.70 9.00
C ARG A 77 7.54 -16.78 8.05
N GLY A 78 8.83 -16.76 7.69
CA GLY A 78 9.38 -17.68 6.69
C GLY A 78 8.68 -17.61 5.33
N LEU A 79 7.89 -16.56 5.09
CA LEU A 79 7.08 -16.41 3.88
C LEU A 79 7.92 -15.86 2.73
N LEU A 80 8.89 -15.00 3.05
CA LEU A 80 9.81 -14.40 2.08
C LEU A 80 11.25 -14.81 2.40
N GLN A 81 12.03 -15.12 1.37
CA GLN A 81 13.48 -15.34 1.46
C GLN A 81 14.27 -14.11 1.03
N CYS A 82 13.64 -13.20 0.29
CA CYS A 82 14.25 -11.97 -0.14
C CYS A 82 13.18 -10.88 -0.24
N LEU A 83 13.53 -9.69 0.22
CA LEU A 83 12.74 -8.48 0.04
C LEU A 83 13.69 -7.36 -0.37
N GLU A 84 13.50 -6.84 -1.58
CA GLU A 84 14.19 -5.66 -2.07
C GLU A 84 13.15 -4.62 -2.52
N VAL A 85 13.56 -3.35 -2.61
CA VAL A 85 12.66 -2.23 -2.88
C VAL A 85 13.17 -1.37 -4.03
N VAL A 86 12.26 -0.92 -4.88
CA VAL A 86 12.47 0.09 -5.90
C VAL A 86 11.67 1.34 -5.52
N SER A 87 12.33 2.50 -5.51
CA SER A 87 11.69 3.79 -5.26
C SER A 87 12.21 4.88 -6.19
N SER A 88 11.41 5.93 -6.38
CA SER A 88 11.70 6.98 -7.37
C SER A 88 12.88 7.88 -7.00
N ASN A 89 13.14 8.08 -5.71
CA ASN A 89 14.30 8.78 -5.21
C ASN A 89 14.57 8.38 -3.75
N LYS A 90 15.67 8.87 -3.17
CA LYS A 90 16.09 8.54 -1.79
C LYS A 90 15.28 9.23 -0.69
N GLU A 91 14.47 10.25 -1.06
CA GLU A 91 13.71 11.07 -0.11
C GLU A 91 12.30 10.58 0.13
N THR A 92 11.82 9.61 -0.66
CA THR A 92 10.49 9.04 -0.50
C THR A 92 10.33 8.35 0.87
N PRO A 93 9.12 8.34 1.44
CA PRO A 93 8.81 7.55 2.63
C PRO A 93 9.31 6.10 2.55
N VAL A 94 9.10 5.43 1.41
CA VAL A 94 9.54 4.05 1.20
C VAL A 94 11.06 3.90 1.16
N ALA A 95 11.79 4.82 0.51
CA ALA A 95 13.26 4.78 0.49
C ALA A 95 13.86 5.01 1.88
N LYS A 96 13.31 5.96 2.64
CA LYS A 96 13.70 6.21 4.05
C LYS A 96 13.43 4.98 4.93
N TYR A 97 12.30 4.32 4.74
CA TYR A 97 11.97 3.07 5.42
C TYR A 97 12.96 1.95 5.07
N ALA A 98 13.25 1.75 3.78
CA ALA A 98 14.19 0.73 3.32
C ALA A 98 15.57 0.93 3.96
N LYS A 99 16.08 2.16 4.00
CA LYS A 99 17.33 2.51 4.69
C LYS A 99 17.27 2.19 6.18
N LYS A 100 16.19 2.56 6.88
CA LYS A 100 16.02 2.32 8.32
C LYS A 100 16.10 0.83 8.68
N TYR A 101 15.53 -0.04 7.84
CA TYR A 101 15.45 -1.48 8.09
C TYR A 101 16.47 -2.31 7.31
N ASN A 102 17.49 -1.67 6.71
CA ASN A 102 18.52 -2.32 5.91
C ASN A 102 17.97 -3.21 4.78
N ILE A 103 16.89 -2.76 4.14
CA ILE A 103 16.32 -3.39 2.94
C ILE A 103 17.03 -2.81 1.72
N LYS A 104 17.51 -3.67 0.82
CA LYS A 104 18.22 -3.22 -0.38
C LYS A 104 17.30 -2.35 -1.25
N LEU A 105 17.78 -1.13 -1.52
CA LEU A 105 17.06 -0.09 -2.26
C LEU A 105 17.66 0.08 -3.66
N HIS A 106 16.81 0.06 -4.66
CA HIS A 106 17.10 0.39 -6.06
C HIS A 106 16.45 1.72 -6.43
N SER A 107 17.19 2.55 -7.17
CA SER A 107 16.63 3.76 -7.76
C SER A 107 15.78 3.42 -8.99
N TRP A 108 14.73 4.20 -9.24
CA TRP A 108 13.99 4.20 -10.49
C TRP A 108 14.51 5.31 -11.44
N PRO A 109 14.66 5.08 -12.75
CA PRO A 109 14.48 3.80 -13.45
C PRO A 109 15.54 2.78 -13.02
N SER A 110 15.10 1.53 -12.84
CA SER A 110 15.97 0.46 -12.37
C SER A 110 16.54 -0.36 -13.55
N ASP A 111 17.79 -0.80 -13.41
CA ASP A 111 18.50 -1.63 -14.38
C ASP A 111 18.48 -3.13 -13.99
N ILE A 112 17.37 -3.60 -13.41
CA ILE A 112 17.18 -5.02 -13.12
C ILE A 112 17.19 -5.78 -14.45
N LYS A 113 18.14 -6.70 -14.58
CA LYS A 113 18.42 -7.45 -15.83
C LYS A 113 18.16 -8.96 -15.71
N GLU A 114 18.09 -9.50 -14.50
CA GLU A 114 18.03 -10.95 -14.26
C GLU A 114 16.77 -11.39 -13.51
N LYS A 115 16.39 -12.66 -13.70
CA LYS A 115 15.28 -13.32 -13.00
C LYS A 115 15.68 -13.73 -11.58
N VAL A 116 15.94 -12.75 -10.72
CA VAL A 116 16.32 -13.00 -9.32
C VAL A 116 15.14 -12.94 -8.35
N PHE A 117 13.95 -12.56 -8.81
CA PHE A 117 12.74 -12.45 -8.01
C PHE A 117 11.61 -13.31 -8.57
N ASP A 118 10.79 -13.87 -7.68
CA ASP A 118 9.66 -14.71 -8.04
C ASP A 118 8.45 -13.86 -8.44
N ILE A 119 8.20 -12.78 -7.69
CA ILE A 119 7.05 -11.90 -7.87
C ILE A 119 7.41 -10.43 -7.62
N GLY A 120 6.84 -9.53 -8.42
CA GLY A 120 6.88 -8.10 -8.16
C GLY A 120 5.61 -7.63 -7.46
N VAL A 121 5.74 -6.67 -6.55
CA VAL A 121 4.60 -6.05 -5.88
C VAL A 121 4.65 -4.54 -6.08
N VAL A 122 3.58 -3.96 -6.56
CA VAL A 122 3.42 -2.51 -6.75
C VAL A 122 2.39 -2.00 -5.76
N ALA A 123 2.68 -0.86 -5.12
CA ALA A 123 1.68 -0.08 -4.42
C ALA A 123 2.05 1.40 -4.57
N SER A 124 1.12 2.23 -5.06
CA SER A 124 1.30 3.67 -5.24
C SER A 124 2.69 4.11 -5.76
N PHE A 125 3.14 3.45 -6.83
CA PHE A 125 4.46 3.71 -7.41
C PHE A 125 4.46 4.86 -8.41
N GLY A 126 3.36 5.09 -9.13
CA GLY A 126 3.21 6.23 -10.04
C GLY A 126 3.97 6.14 -11.37
N TYR A 127 4.64 5.01 -11.67
CA TYR A 127 5.34 4.79 -12.94
C TYR A 127 4.84 3.53 -13.64
N LEU A 128 4.82 3.56 -14.98
CA LEU A 128 4.62 2.36 -15.79
C LEU A 128 5.86 1.48 -15.70
N ILE A 129 5.67 0.20 -15.37
CA ILE A 129 6.75 -0.78 -15.39
C ILE A 129 6.93 -1.27 -16.83
N PRO A 130 8.14 -1.12 -17.44
CA PRO A 130 8.41 -1.60 -18.78
C PRO A 130 8.19 -3.11 -18.92
N SER A 131 7.73 -3.55 -20.10
CA SER A 131 7.52 -4.98 -20.38
C SER A 131 8.77 -5.83 -20.12
N ARG A 132 9.97 -5.29 -20.40
CA ARG A 132 11.24 -5.97 -20.13
C ARG A 132 11.42 -6.34 -18.66
N ILE A 133 10.95 -5.49 -17.73
CA ILE A 133 11.03 -5.74 -16.28
C ILE A 133 9.92 -6.69 -15.86
N ILE A 134 8.69 -6.52 -16.35
CA ILE A 134 7.55 -7.41 -16.02
C ILE A 134 7.89 -8.87 -16.36
N LYS A 135 8.54 -9.13 -17.49
CA LYS A 135 8.93 -10.47 -17.95
C LYS A 135 10.00 -11.15 -17.09
N LEU A 136 10.64 -10.43 -16.17
CA LEU A 136 11.65 -11.01 -15.27
C LEU A 136 11.03 -11.79 -14.10
N PHE A 137 9.74 -11.62 -13.83
CA PHE A 137 9.06 -12.24 -12.69
C PHE A 137 8.25 -13.47 -13.16
N PRO A 138 8.63 -14.70 -12.76
CA PRO A 138 7.90 -15.91 -13.13
C PRO A 138 6.42 -15.89 -12.73
N LEU A 139 6.09 -15.31 -11.57
CA LEU A 139 4.71 -15.15 -11.10
C LEU A 139 4.07 -13.83 -11.53
N GLY A 140 4.78 -13.05 -12.35
CA GLY A 140 4.37 -11.72 -12.79
C GLY A 140 4.52 -10.66 -11.70
N ILE A 141 3.81 -9.54 -11.91
CA ILE A 141 3.79 -8.42 -10.97
C ILE A 141 2.33 -8.14 -10.60
N ILE A 142 2.07 -8.02 -9.30
CA ILE A 142 0.76 -7.65 -8.76
C ILE A 142 0.77 -6.20 -8.25
N ASN A 143 -0.37 -5.52 -8.32
CA ASN A 143 -0.56 -4.18 -7.79
C ASN A 143 -1.57 -4.19 -6.64
N VAL A 144 -1.36 -3.35 -5.62
CA VAL A 144 -2.31 -3.04 -4.56
C VAL A 144 -2.97 -1.71 -4.92
N HIS A 145 -4.22 -1.79 -5.40
CA HIS A 145 -4.96 -0.62 -5.88
C HIS A 145 -6.04 -0.18 -4.89
N GLY A 146 -6.11 1.13 -4.63
CA GLY A 146 -6.96 1.77 -3.62
C GLY A 146 -8.44 1.96 -4.01
N SER A 147 -9.00 1.08 -4.83
CA SER A 147 -10.44 1.05 -5.14
C SER A 147 -10.94 -0.36 -5.40
N ILE A 148 -12.26 -0.48 -5.50
CA ILE A 148 -12.94 -1.63 -6.11
C ILE A 148 -12.97 -1.44 -7.63
N LEU A 149 -11.99 -2.04 -8.31
CA LEU A 149 -11.94 -2.07 -9.77
C LEU A 149 -13.18 -2.78 -10.36
N PRO A 150 -13.69 -2.34 -11.54
CA PRO A 150 -13.06 -1.41 -12.48
C PRO A 150 -13.24 0.09 -12.16
N LYS A 151 -13.90 0.44 -11.05
CA LYS A 151 -14.11 1.82 -10.64
C LYS A 151 -12.79 2.47 -10.21
N TRP A 152 -12.60 3.73 -10.59
CA TRP A 152 -11.46 4.58 -10.22
C TRP A 152 -10.07 4.02 -10.59
N ARG A 153 -9.89 3.55 -11.83
CA ARG A 153 -8.56 3.28 -12.38
C ARG A 153 -7.69 4.54 -12.36
N GLY A 154 -6.40 4.43 -12.07
CA GLY A 154 -5.45 5.54 -12.15
C GLY A 154 -4.93 6.05 -10.80
N ALA A 155 -4.49 7.31 -10.79
CA ALA A 155 -3.56 7.83 -9.80
C ALA A 155 -4.17 8.28 -8.46
N ALA A 156 -5.47 8.60 -8.41
CA ALA A 156 -6.10 9.16 -7.21
C ALA A 156 -7.45 8.53 -6.84
N PRO A 157 -7.55 7.19 -6.73
CA PRO A 157 -8.82 6.49 -6.53
C PRO A 157 -9.56 6.94 -5.27
N VAL A 158 -8.86 7.06 -4.13
CA VAL A 158 -9.44 7.42 -2.84
C VAL A 158 -10.10 8.80 -2.88
N THR A 159 -9.41 9.78 -3.45
CA THR A 159 -9.93 11.15 -3.58
C THR A 159 -11.19 11.18 -4.43
N TYR A 160 -11.21 10.43 -5.54
CA TYR A 160 -12.36 10.41 -6.43
C TYR A 160 -13.57 9.69 -5.83
N ALA A 161 -13.36 8.61 -5.08
CA ALA A 161 -14.44 7.95 -4.34
C ALA A 161 -15.15 8.96 -3.40
N LEU A 162 -14.37 9.76 -2.65
CA LEU A 162 -14.92 10.77 -1.75
C LEU A 162 -15.63 11.91 -2.50
N ILE A 163 -15.01 12.50 -3.53
CA ILE A 163 -15.59 13.64 -4.27
C ILE A 163 -16.89 13.25 -4.99
N ASN A 164 -17.03 11.99 -5.41
CA ASN A 164 -18.23 11.51 -6.08
C ASN A 164 -19.30 11.00 -5.09
N GLY A 165 -19.06 11.10 -3.78
CA GLY A 165 -20.00 10.67 -2.77
C GLY A 165 -20.22 9.16 -2.76
N ASP A 166 -19.22 8.37 -3.13
CA ASP A 166 -19.32 6.91 -3.03
C ASP A 166 -19.51 6.51 -1.56
N THR A 167 -20.47 5.62 -1.29
CA THR A 167 -20.70 5.06 0.04
C THR A 167 -19.85 3.83 0.33
N GLU A 168 -19.20 3.28 -0.70
CA GLU A 168 -18.34 2.10 -0.62
C GLU A 168 -17.07 2.30 -1.45
N THR A 169 -15.97 1.74 -0.97
CA THR A 169 -14.72 1.59 -1.72
C THR A 169 -14.02 0.32 -1.27
N GLY A 170 -12.71 0.21 -1.47
CA GLY A 170 -11.94 -0.94 -1.02
C GLY A 170 -10.59 -1.08 -1.67
N ILE A 171 -10.04 -2.28 -1.59
CA ILE A 171 -8.78 -2.65 -2.22
C ILE A 171 -9.01 -3.69 -3.31
N SER A 172 -8.27 -3.56 -4.41
CA SER A 172 -8.12 -4.61 -5.41
C SER A 172 -6.66 -5.03 -5.52
N ILE A 173 -6.39 -6.32 -5.44
CA ILE A 173 -5.12 -6.91 -5.86
C ILE A 173 -5.29 -7.42 -7.29
N LEU A 174 -4.43 -6.99 -8.21
CA LEU A 174 -4.54 -7.32 -9.63
C LEU A 174 -3.17 -7.59 -10.25
N LYS A 175 -3.14 -8.37 -11.34
CA LYS A 175 -1.94 -8.46 -12.20
C LYS A 175 -1.78 -7.17 -12.98
N ILE A 176 -0.56 -6.65 -13.12
CA ILE A 176 -0.33 -5.49 -13.99
C ILE A 176 -0.14 -5.91 -15.46
N LEU A 177 -0.39 -4.98 -16.37
CA LEU A 177 -0.15 -5.17 -17.81
C LEU A 177 0.86 -4.13 -18.31
N PRO A 178 1.71 -4.47 -19.30
CA PRO A 178 2.59 -3.50 -19.92
C PRO A 178 1.80 -2.32 -20.51
N LYS A 179 2.31 -1.10 -20.32
CA LYS A 179 1.75 0.16 -20.89
C LYS A 179 0.33 0.51 -20.44
N LYS A 180 -0.29 -0.23 -19.51
CA LYS A 180 -1.66 0.02 -19.02
C LYS A 180 -1.67 0.12 -17.49
N PHE A 181 -2.30 1.16 -16.96
CA PHE A 181 -2.55 1.29 -15.52
C PHE A 181 -3.89 0.66 -15.15
N ASP A 182 -3.88 -0.20 -14.14
CA ASP A 182 -5.06 -0.72 -13.44
C ASP A 182 -6.12 -1.44 -14.29
N VAL A 183 -5.73 -1.99 -15.45
CA VAL A 183 -6.62 -2.74 -16.37
C VAL A 183 -6.51 -4.26 -16.19
N GLY A 184 -5.43 -4.76 -15.59
CA GLY A 184 -5.17 -6.19 -15.56
C GLY A 184 -6.14 -6.98 -14.67
N ALA A 185 -6.07 -8.31 -14.79
CA ALA A 185 -6.99 -9.23 -14.15
C ALA A 185 -6.94 -9.10 -12.61
N ILE A 186 -8.11 -8.96 -11.99
CA ILE A 186 -8.31 -8.86 -10.55
C ILE A 186 -8.14 -10.25 -9.93
N ILE A 187 -7.28 -10.36 -8.93
CA ILE A 187 -7.01 -11.58 -8.15
C ILE A 187 -7.97 -11.70 -6.98
N ILE A 188 -8.04 -10.64 -6.15
CA ILE A 188 -8.90 -10.57 -4.97
C ILE A 188 -9.25 -9.11 -4.67
N GLN A 189 -10.43 -8.89 -4.10
CA GLN A 189 -10.89 -7.56 -3.66
C GLN A 189 -11.44 -7.63 -2.24
N GLU A 190 -11.39 -6.51 -1.54
CA GLU A 190 -12.02 -6.33 -0.24
C GLU A 190 -12.74 -5.00 -0.20
N LYS A 191 -14.07 -5.04 0.01
CA LYS A 191 -14.94 -3.86 0.08
C LYS A 191 -15.04 -3.33 1.50
N ILE A 192 -15.16 -2.02 1.62
CA ILE A 192 -15.48 -1.32 2.86
C ILE A 192 -16.46 -0.19 2.63
N GLU A 193 -17.24 0.13 3.66
CA GLU A 193 -18.04 1.34 3.71
C GLU A 193 -17.15 2.58 3.93
N ILE A 194 -17.53 3.67 3.27
CA ILE A 194 -17.01 5.02 3.50
C ILE A 194 -17.95 5.69 4.50
N HIS A 195 -17.40 6.11 5.63
CA HIS A 195 -18.20 6.85 6.62
C HIS A 195 -18.47 8.28 6.10
N PRO A 196 -19.67 8.87 6.30
CA PRO A 196 -20.01 10.19 5.74
C PRO A 196 -19.04 11.33 6.13
N GLU A 197 -18.46 11.22 7.32
CA GLU A 197 -17.49 12.19 7.87
C GLU A 197 -16.02 11.76 7.67
N GLU A 198 -15.75 10.67 6.94
CA GLU A 198 -14.39 10.15 6.76
C GLU A 198 -13.58 11.08 5.87
N THR A 199 -12.46 11.60 6.39
CA THR A 199 -11.57 12.43 5.59
C THR A 199 -10.73 11.57 4.64
N ARG A 200 -10.20 12.18 3.57
CA ARG A 200 -9.26 11.52 2.64
C ARG A 200 -8.11 10.83 3.37
N ILE A 201 -7.51 11.49 4.36
CA ILE A 201 -6.34 10.97 5.06
C ILE A 201 -6.71 9.76 5.92
N GLU A 202 -7.88 9.77 6.56
CA GLU A 202 -8.38 8.65 7.35
C GLU A 202 -8.70 7.44 6.48
N LEU A 203 -9.45 7.67 5.39
CA LEU A 203 -9.79 6.62 4.44
C LEU A 203 -8.54 6.02 3.78
N GLU A 204 -7.58 6.86 3.36
CA GLU A 204 -6.31 6.40 2.77
C GLU A 204 -5.51 5.53 3.76
N LYS A 205 -5.41 5.92 5.03
CA LYS A 205 -4.76 5.12 6.08
C LYS A 205 -5.47 3.79 6.33
N LYS A 206 -6.81 3.80 6.37
CA LYS A 206 -7.64 2.59 6.54
C LYS A 206 -7.42 1.63 5.38
N LEU A 207 -7.51 2.13 4.15
CA LEU A 207 -7.27 1.36 2.93
C LEU A 207 -5.83 0.83 2.84
N ALA A 208 -4.82 1.61 3.23
CA ALA A 208 -3.43 1.15 3.23
C ALA A 208 -3.21 -0.08 4.14
N ARG A 209 -3.86 -0.10 5.31
CA ARG A 209 -3.81 -1.24 6.24
C ARG A 209 -4.51 -2.48 5.68
N ILE A 210 -5.73 -2.30 5.16
CA ILE A 210 -6.48 -3.39 4.51
C ILE A 210 -5.70 -3.94 3.32
N GLY A 211 -5.08 -3.06 2.52
CA GLY A 211 -4.28 -3.45 1.37
C GLY A 211 -3.05 -4.25 1.76
N ALA A 212 -2.39 -3.89 2.86
CA ALA A 212 -1.27 -4.64 3.40
C ALA A 212 -1.70 -6.04 3.88
N ASP A 213 -2.83 -6.15 4.58
CA ASP A 213 -3.37 -7.44 5.03
C ASP A 213 -3.79 -8.32 3.85
N LEU A 214 -4.46 -7.75 2.85
CA LEU A 214 -4.89 -8.45 1.64
C LEU A 214 -3.69 -8.89 0.77
N LEU A 215 -2.63 -8.08 0.72
CA LEU A 215 -1.37 -8.42 0.07
C LEU A 215 -0.72 -9.64 0.75
N ILE A 216 -0.61 -9.67 2.08
CA ILE A 216 -0.06 -10.83 2.80
C ILE A 216 -0.90 -12.08 2.59
N LYS A 217 -2.23 -11.95 2.63
CA LYS A 217 -3.16 -13.04 2.30
C LYS A 217 -2.93 -13.57 0.88
N THR A 218 -2.67 -12.69 -0.08
CA THR A 218 -2.37 -13.06 -1.46
C THR A 218 -1.05 -13.82 -1.55
N ILE A 219 0.04 -13.30 -0.97
CA ILE A 219 1.36 -13.93 -1.02
C ILE A 219 1.38 -15.31 -0.35
N THR A 220 0.62 -15.47 0.73
CA THR A 220 0.49 -16.75 1.46
C THR A 220 -0.15 -17.85 0.61
N GLN A 221 -0.98 -17.49 -0.38
CA GLN A 221 -1.70 -18.43 -1.24
C GLN A 221 -1.06 -18.56 -2.63
N LEU A 222 0.16 -18.07 -2.83
CA LEU A 222 0.88 -18.24 -4.09
C LEU A 222 1.35 -19.69 -4.29
N PRO A 223 1.45 -20.15 -5.54
CA PRO A 223 1.02 -19.48 -6.77
C PRO A 223 -0.48 -19.65 -7.05
N ASP A 224 -1.17 -20.51 -6.30
CA ASP A 224 -2.53 -20.99 -6.62
C ASP A 224 -3.55 -19.87 -6.75
N ILE A 225 -3.51 -18.84 -5.89
CA ILE A 225 -4.43 -17.70 -5.99
C ILE A 225 -4.29 -16.92 -7.30
N LEU A 226 -3.16 -17.02 -8.02
CA LEU A 226 -3.01 -16.35 -9.31
C LEU A 226 -3.89 -16.98 -10.40
N THR A 227 -4.37 -18.21 -10.18
CA THR A 227 -5.30 -18.91 -11.09
C THR A 227 -6.73 -18.37 -10.97
N THR A 228 -7.07 -17.70 -9.85
CA THR A 228 -8.40 -17.11 -9.65
C THR A 228 -8.56 -15.75 -10.32
N ALA A 229 -7.51 -15.24 -10.97
CA ALA A 229 -7.51 -13.91 -11.56
C ALA A 229 -8.53 -13.79 -12.71
N LYS A 230 -9.42 -12.80 -12.63
CA LYS A 230 -10.48 -12.56 -13.63
C LYS A 230 -10.28 -11.22 -14.33
N SER A 231 -10.48 -11.20 -15.64
CA SER A 231 -10.50 -9.94 -16.41
C SER A 231 -11.58 -9.00 -15.89
N GLN A 232 -11.29 -7.70 -15.90
CA GLN A 232 -12.26 -6.68 -15.50
C GLN A 232 -13.37 -6.55 -16.54
N THR A 233 -14.57 -6.17 -16.09
CA THR A 233 -15.66 -5.75 -16.98
C THR A 233 -15.35 -4.37 -17.58
N GLU A 234 -15.93 -4.07 -18.74
CA GLU A 234 -15.93 -2.69 -19.28
C GLU A 234 -17.04 -1.84 -18.66
N GLU A 235 -18.09 -2.48 -18.15
CA GLU A 235 -19.15 -1.81 -17.39
C GLU A 235 -18.60 -1.27 -16.06
N GLY A 236 -18.96 -0.04 -15.71
CA GLY A 236 -18.57 0.61 -14.45
C GLY A 236 -17.14 1.15 -14.40
N VAL A 237 -16.41 1.15 -15.52
CA VAL A 237 -15.06 1.74 -15.60
C VAL A 237 -15.14 3.26 -15.38
N THR A 238 -14.43 3.74 -14.37
CA THR A 238 -14.22 5.18 -14.14
C THR A 238 -12.73 5.44 -13.87
N TYR A 239 -12.32 6.72 -13.93
CA TYR A 239 -10.91 7.10 -13.84
C TYR A 239 -10.65 8.12 -12.74
N GLY A 240 -9.78 7.77 -11.79
CA GLY A 240 -9.24 8.67 -10.79
C GLY A 240 -7.97 9.34 -11.31
N LYS A 241 -8.11 10.41 -12.09
CA LYS A 241 -6.97 11.13 -12.67
C LYS A 241 -6.10 11.76 -11.57
N LYS A 242 -4.84 12.07 -11.90
CA LYS A 242 -3.96 12.80 -10.96
C LYS A 242 -4.60 14.13 -10.59
N ILE A 243 -4.70 14.42 -9.29
CA ILE A 243 -5.19 15.72 -8.81
C ILE A 243 -4.14 16.78 -9.13
N LEU A 244 -4.56 17.81 -9.87
CA LEU A 244 -3.78 18.98 -10.23
C LEU A 244 -4.32 20.18 -9.45
N ILE A 245 -3.48 21.19 -9.19
CA ILE A 245 -3.83 22.35 -8.33
C ILE A 245 -5.10 23.08 -8.83
N ASN A 246 -5.29 23.15 -10.15
CA ASN A 246 -6.48 23.78 -10.75
C ASN A 246 -7.79 23.05 -10.46
N LEU A 247 -7.77 21.74 -10.16
CA LEU A 247 -8.95 20.98 -9.76
C LEU A 247 -9.42 21.32 -8.34
N CYS A 248 -8.55 21.87 -7.50
CA CYS A 248 -8.87 22.25 -6.12
C CYS A 248 -9.56 23.63 -6.00
N ILE A 249 -9.60 24.42 -7.06
CA ILE A 249 -10.08 25.82 -7.03
C ILE A 249 -11.53 25.96 -7.50
N ASN A 250 -12.07 24.96 -8.22
CA ASN A 250 -13.34 25.07 -8.94
C ASN A 250 -14.54 24.33 -8.30
N ASN A 251 -14.44 23.89 -7.05
CA ASN A 251 -15.52 23.26 -6.28
C ASN A 251 -15.57 23.84 -4.86
#